data_AF-A0A8E0KKU0-F1
#
_entry.id   AF-A0A8E0KKU0-F1
#
_cell.length_a   1.000
_cell.length_b   1.000
_cell.length_c   1.000
_cell.angle_alpha   90.00
_cell.angle_beta   90.00
_cell.angle_gamma   90.00
#
_symmetry.space_group_name_H-M   'P 1'
#
loop_
_entity.id
_entity.type
_entity.pdbx_description
1 polymer ?
#
loop_
_entity_poly.entity_id
_entity_poly.type
_entity_poly.pdbx_seq_one_letter_code
_entity_poly.pdbx_strand_id
1 'polypeptide(L)' 'MLNITTGARFTTYAIEAPRGSRVIGVNGAAARLVQKKDKVIIVTYGQLPAEQARNYTPNVVLLDDGNHIKDAA' A
#
# COMPACT_ATOMS: atom_id res chain seq x y z
N MET A 1 -4.20 -0.17 4.88
CA MET A 1 -4.85 0.23 3.62
C MET A 1 -5.62 1.52 3.84
N LEU A 2 -5.33 2.54 3.05
CA LEU A 2 -6.02 3.85 3.09
C LEU A 2 -6.60 4.13 1.71
N ASN A 3 -7.93 4.21 1.56
CA ASN A 3 -8.58 4.48 0.28
C ASN A 3 -8.73 6.00 0.09
N ILE A 4 -8.05 6.56 -0.93
CA ILE A 4 -8.09 7.99 -1.25
C ILE A 4 -9.46 8.37 -1.83
N THR A 5 -10.09 7.45 -2.56
CA THR A 5 -11.33 7.68 -3.30
C THR A 5 -12.53 7.80 -2.36
N THR A 6 -12.60 6.93 -1.35
CA THR A 6 -13.77 6.83 -0.44
C THR A 6 -13.47 7.29 0.98
N GLY A 7 -12.20 7.47 1.35
CA GLY A 7 -11.78 7.73 2.72
C GLY A 7 -11.78 6.50 3.64
N ALA A 8 -12.14 5.30 3.15
CA ALA A 8 -12.15 4.09 3.96
C ALA A 8 -10.74 3.72 4.47
N ARG A 9 -10.65 3.26 5.73
CA ARG A 9 -9.38 2.91 6.39
C ARG A 9 -9.52 1.55 7.07
N PHE A 10 -8.58 0.66 6.82
CA PHE A 10 -8.56 -0.66 7.44
C PHE A 10 -7.18 -1.29 7.47
N THR A 11 -7.03 -2.31 8.32
CA THR A 11 -5.82 -3.10 8.51
C THR A 11 -6.03 -4.51 7.97
N THR A 12 -5.03 -5.02 7.26
CA THR A 12 -5.00 -6.38 6.71
C THR A 12 -3.54 -6.78 6.46
N TYR A 13 -3.31 -7.98 5.93
CA TYR A 13 -1.99 -8.51 5.59
C TYR A 13 -1.81 -8.60 4.06
N ALA A 14 -0.56 -8.62 3.60
CA ALA A 14 -0.22 -8.77 2.19
C ALA A 14 -0.21 -10.25 1.77
N ILE A 15 -0.62 -10.53 0.54
CA ILE A 15 -0.50 -11.84 -0.11
C ILE A 15 0.32 -11.63 -1.38
N GLU A 16 1.32 -12.48 -1.61
CA GLU A 16 2.16 -12.39 -2.79
C GLU A 16 1.35 -12.68 -4.06
N ALA A 17 1.56 -11.84 -5.08
CA ALA A 17 1.02 -12.03 -6.42
C ALA A 17 2.17 -12.27 -7.41
N PRO A 18 1.92 -12.91 -8.56
CA PRO A 18 2.97 -13.17 -9.55
C PRO A 18 3.74 -11.89 -9.92
N ARG A 19 5.07 -11.96 -9.87
CA ARG A 19 5.96 -10.84 -10.22
C ARG A 19 5.62 -10.33 -11.63
N GLY A 20 5.55 -9.01 -11.78
CA GLY A 20 5.23 -8.35 -13.04
C GLY A 20 3.73 -8.27 -13.37
N SER A 21 2.85 -8.91 -12.60
CA SER A 21 1.38 -8.85 -12.82
C SER A 21 0.77 -7.47 -12.56
N ARG A 22 1.42 -6.65 -11.73
CA ARG A 22 0.96 -5.29 -11.33
C ARG A 22 -0.41 -5.29 -10.63
N VAL A 23 -0.83 -6.44 -10.12
CA VAL A 23 -2.11 -6.62 -9.44
C VAL A 23 -2.05 -6.00 -8.04
N ILE A 24 -2.97 -5.08 -7.78
CA ILE A 24 -3.39 -4.69 -6.43
C ILE A 24 -4.78 -5.26 -6.20
N GLY A 25 -4.83 -6.45 -5.60
CA GLY A 25 -6.07 -7.18 -5.32
C GLY A 25 -6.52 -6.98 -3.87
N VAL A 26 -7.83 -6.72 -3.67
CA VAL A 26 -8.44 -6.66 -2.34
C VAL A 26 -9.50 -7.75 -2.25
N ASN A 27 -9.29 -8.71 -1.35
CA ASN A 27 -10.08 -9.93 -1.26
C ASN A 27 -10.97 -9.93 0.00
N GLY A 28 -12.01 -10.79 -0.01
CA GLY A 28 -12.86 -11.03 1.16
C GLY A 28 -13.61 -9.79 1.63
N ALA A 29 -13.77 -9.64 2.95
CA ALA A 29 -14.55 -8.53 3.55
C ALA A 29 -14.01 -7.14 3.16
N ALA A 30 -12.69 -7.01 2.94
CA ALA A 30 -12.06 -5.75 2.55
C ALA A 30 -12.55 -5.25 1.17
N ALA A 31 -13.00 -6.15 0.28
CA ALA A 31 -13.57 -5.77 -1.02
C ALA A 31 -14.86 -4.95 -0.91
N ARG A 32 -15.50 -4.88 0.28
CA ARG A 32 -16.63 -3.97 0.51
C ARG A 32 -16.21 -2.51 0.66
N LEU A 33 -14.92 -2.25 0.93
CA LEU A 33 -14.37 -0.92 1.23
C LEU A 33 -13.43 -0.38 0.13
N VAL A 34 -13.11 -1.21 -0.87
CA VAL A 34 -12.27 -0.85 -2.01
C VAL A 34 -12.85 -1.48 -3.27
N GLN A 35 -13.09 -0.66 -4.29
CA GLN A 35 -13.54 -1.12 -5.61
C GLN A 35 -12.42 -1.01 -6.64
N LYS A 36 -12.60 -1.69 -7.78
CA LYS A 36 -11.68 -1.54 -8.92
C LYS A 36 -11.56 -0.06 -9.30
N LYS A 37 -10.34 0.39 -9.58
CA LYS A 37 -9.94 1.78 -9.92
C LYS A 37 -9.90 2.76 -8.76
N ASP A 38 -10.23 2.35 -7.53
CA ASP A 38 -9.97 3.20 -6.37
C ASP A 38 -8.46 3.42 -6.21
N LYS A 39 -8.06 4.68 -5.97
CA LYS A 39 -6.70 5.00 -5.56
C LYS A 39 -6.51 4.70 -4.08
N VAL A 40 -5.46 3.97 -3.74
CA VAL A 40 -5.18 3.51 -2.37
C VAL A 40 -3.72 3.77 -1.99
N ILE A 41 -3.47 3.93 -0.69
CA ILE A 41 -2.14 3.93 -0.09
C ILE A 41 -2.02 2.64 0.74
N ILE A 42 -0.97 1.87 0.46
CA ILE A 42 -0.59 0.69 1.25
C ILE A 42 0.57 1.14 2.14
N VAL A 43 0.40 1.00 3.45
CA VAL A 43 1.39 1.41 4.44
C VAL A 43 1.61 0.28 5.43
N THR A 44 2.88 0.06 5.77
CA THR A 44 3.30 -0.81 6.86
C THR A 44 3.98 0.05 7.92
N TYR A 45 3.98 -0.45 9.16
CA TYR A 45 4.63 0.22 10.27
C TYR A 45 5.57 -0.78 10.94
N GLY A 46 6.70 -0.27 11.42
CA GLY A 46 7.66 -1.02 12.22
C GLY A 46 7.90 -0.29 13.52
N GLN A 47 8.19 -1.05 14.58
CA GLN A 47 8.73 -0.48 15.81
C GLN A 47 10.25 -0.44 15.70
N LEU A 48 10.83 0.69 16.07
CA LEU A 48 12.27 0.94 16.05
C LEU A 48 12.68 1.55 17.39
N PRO A 49 13.89 1.27 17.88
CA PRO A 49 14.49 2.04 18.97
C PRO A 49 14.52 3.54 18.62
N ALA A 50 14.33 4.41 19.61
CA ALA A 50 14.18 5.85 19.39
C ALA A 50 15.33 6.48 18.58
N GLU A 51 16.57 6.11 18.89
CA GLU A 51 17.77 6.59 18.18
C GLU A 51 17.78 6.19 16.70
N GLN A 52 17.30 4.98 16.37
CA GLN A 52 17.21 4.51 14.99
C GLN A 52 16.03 5.19 14.28
N ALA A 53 14.90 5.37 14.96
CA ALA A 53 13.72 6.00 14.39
C ALA A 53 13.96 7.45 13.95
N ARG A 54 14.80 8.22 14.67
CA ARG A 54 15.17 9.60 14.31
C ARG A 54 15.85 9.72 12.95
N ASN A 55 16.56 8.67 12.54
CA ASN A 55 17.35 8.63 11.30
C ASN A 55 16.76 7.65 10.28
N TYR A 56 15.56 7.12 10.53
CA TYR A 56 14.94 6.12 9.65
C TYR A 56 14.42 6.79 8.38
N THR A 57 14.90 6.33 7.24
CA THR A 57 14.34 6.69 5.94
C THR A 57 13.36 5.59 5.52
N PRO A 58 12.05 5.91 5.37
CA PRO A 58 11.08 4.92 4.93
C PRO A 58 11.28 4.62 3.45
N ASN A 59 11.01 3.37 3.07
CA ASN A 59 10.92 3.02 1.65
C ASN A 59 9.59 3.57 1.09
N VAL A 60 9.67 4.35 0.02
CA VAL A 60 8.50 4.95 -0.63
C VAL A 60 8.52 4.58 -2.11
N VAL A 61 7.46 3.90 -2.56
CA VAL A 61 7.27 3.54 -3.96
C VAL A 61 6.07 4.30 -4.51
N LEU A 62 6.31 5.15 -5.50
CA LEU A 62 5.25 5.87 -6.21
C LEU A 62 4.88 5.13 -7.49
N LEU A 63 3.60 4.85 -7.65
CA LEU A 63 3.06 4.18 -8.83
C LEU A 63 2.29 5.14 -9.74
N ASP A 64 2.26 4.83 -11.04
CA ASP A 64 1.35 5.46 -12.00
C ASP A 64 -0.05 4.80 -12.01
N ASP A 65 -0.97 5.30 -12.85
CA ASP A 65 -2.34 4.76 -12.95
C ASP A 65 -2.40 3.31 -13.49
N GLY A 66 -1.31 2.81 -14.08
CA GLY A 66 -1.12 1.43 -14.52
C GLY A 66 -0.35 0.55 -13.52
N ASN A 67 -0.14 1.05 -12.29
CA ASN A 67 0.68 0.44 -11.25
C ASN A 67 2.15 0.18 -11.67
N HIS A 68 2.69 0.95 -12.62
CA HIS A 68 4.14 0.95 -12.88
C HIS A 68 4.85 1.79 -11.84
N ILE A 69 6.06 1.37 -11.47
CA ILE A 69 6.92 2.15 -10.60
C ILE A 69 7.36 3.39 -11.38
N LYS A 70 6.92 4.56 -10.91
CA LYS A 70 7.35 5.88 -11.42
C LYS A 70 8.60 6.35 -10.70
N ASP A 71 8.65 6.14 -9.39
CA ASP A 71 9.76 6.52 -8.52
C ASP A 71 9.84 5.56 -7.32
N ALA A 72 11.05 5.33 -6.82
CA ALA A 72 11.30 4.51 -5.65
C ALA A 72 12.51 5.05 -4.89
N ALA A 73 12.29 5.40 -3.62
CA ALA A 73 13.29 5.94 -2.70
C ALA A 73 13.33 5.12 -1.39
#